data_AF-A0A924B1W0-F1
#
_entry.id   AF-A0A924B1W0-F1
#
_cell.length_a   1.000
_cell.length_b   1.000
_cell.length_c   1.000
_cell.angle_alpha   90.00
_cell.angle_beta   90.00
_cell.angle_gamma   90.00
#
_symmetry.space_group_name_H-M   'P 1'
#
loop_
_entity.id
_entity.type
_entity.pdbx_description
1 polymer ?
#
loop_
_entity_poly.entity_id
_entity_poly.type
_entity_poly.pdbx_seq_one_letter_code
_entity_poly.pdbx_strand_id
1 'polypeptide(L)' 'MPRIVFTIGWAIALIAVFAWGAKEGRRFVINTAAVFGAIHFYTQWFHVLGASPGSLLIAGLIACGILYGLQKYNKRFKA' A
#
# COMPACT_ATOMS: atom_id res chain seq x y z
N MET A 1 11.34 -19.90 6.93
CA MET A 1 11.37 -18.68 7.78
C MET A 1 11.59 -17.36 7.01
N PRO A 2 12.55 -17.22 6.07
CA PRO A 2 12.89 -15.92 5.46
C PRO A 2 11.71 -15.19 4.78
N ARG A 3 10.82 -15.96 4.13
CA ARG A 3 9.66 -15.43 3.41
C ARG A 3 8.68 -14.69 4.32
N ILE A 4 8.30 -15.29 5.46
CA ILE A 4 7.34 -14.69 6.40
C ILE A 4 7.93 -13.43 7.04
N VAL A 5 9.22 -13.47 7.39
CA VAL A 5 9.93 -12.30 7.93
C VAL A 5 9.92 -11.16 6.91
N PHE A 6 10.18 -11.44 5.64
CA PHE A 6 10.07 -10.43 4.59
C PHE A 6 8.62 -9.93 4.42
N THR A 7 7.64 -10.83 4.28
CA THR A 7 6.23 -10.47 4.07
C THR A 7 5.67 -9.61 5.20
N ILE A 8 5.85 -10.02 6.45
CA ILE A 8 5.31 -9.32 7.61
C ILE A 8 6.18 -8.12 7.97
N GLY A 9 7.50 -8.30 8.02
CA GLY A 9 8.44 -7.24 8.39
C GLY A 9 8.39 -6.06 7.43
N TRP A 10 8.30 -6.32 6.13
CA TRP A 10 8.18 -5.26 5.12
C TRP A 10 6.84 -4.53 5.20
N ALA A 11 5.74 -5.26 5.47
CA ALA A 11 4.43 -4.64 5.67
C ALA A 11 4.44 -3.71 6.90
N ILE A 12 5.02 -4.16 8.02
CA ILE A 12 5.18 -3.34 9.23
C ILE A 12 6.04 -2.11 8.95
N ALA A 13 7.17 -2.28 8.26
CA ALA A 13 8.07 -1.18 7.91
C ALA A 13 7.36 -0.11 7.07
N LEU A 14 6.58 -0.51 6.05
CA LEU A 14 5.84 0.41 5.20
C LEU A 14 4.73 1.17 5.97
N ILE A 15 4.02 0.48 6.88
CA ILE A 15 3.03 1.12 7.75
C ILE A 15 3.69 2.14 8.68
N ALA A 16 4.82 1.79 9.28
CA ALA A 16 5.57 2.68 10.15
C ALA A 16 6.08 3.93 9.41
N VAL A 17 6.63 3.76 8.21
CA VAL A 17 7.10 4.88 7.36
C VAL A 17 5.94 5.76 6.90
N PHE A 18 4.80 5.17 6.53
CA PHE A 18 3.60 5.93 6.18
C PHE A 18 3.11 6.77 7.37
N ALA A 19 3.00 6.16 8.57
CA ALA A 19 2.55 6.83 9.78
C ALA A 19 3.51 7.96 10.20
N TRP A 20 4.82 7.73 10.10
CA TRP A 20 5.83 8.76 10.33
C TRP A 20 5.72 9.90 9.31
N GLY A 21 5.61 9.59 8.01
CA GLY A 21 5.41 10.59 6.97
C GLY A 21 4.16 11.44 7.20
N ALA A 22 3.07 10.81 7.65
CA ALA A 22 1.82 11.48 8.00
C ALA A 22 1.97 12.41 9.21
N LYS A 23 2.67 11.97 10.26
CA LYS A 23 2.97 12.78 11.45
C LYS A 23 3.80 14.01 11.11
N GLU A 24 4.80 13.86 10.24
CA GLU A 24 5.73 14.93 9.86
C GLU A 24 5.22 15.79 8.68
N GLY A 25 4.01 15.54 8.17
CA GLY A 25 3.46 16.28 7.02
C GLY A 25 4.25 16.07 5.72
N ARG A 26 4.99 14.97 5.59
CA ARG A 26 5.88 14.70 4.45
C ARG A 26 5.14 14.00 3.33
N ARG A 27 4.44 14.77 2.49
CA ARG A 27 3.65 14.25 1.36
C ARG A 27 4.39 13.24 0.49
N PHE A 28 5.67 13.46 0.18
CA PHE A 28 6.45 12.53 -0.64
C PHE A 28 6.58 11.16 0.03
N VAL A 29 6.99 11.12 1.30
CA VAL A 29 7.14 9.88 2.09
C VAL A 29 5.84 9.08 2.13
N ILE A 30 4.72 9.76 2.34
CA ILE A 30 3.39 9.14 2.40
C ILE A 30 3.05 8.47 1.06
N ASN A 31 3.23 9.17 -0.06
CA ASN A 31 2.95 8.63 -1.39
C ASN A 31 3.88 7.47 -1.73
N THR A 32 5.18 7.58 -1.43
CA THR A 32 6.13 6.50 -1.64
C THR A 32 5.76 5.26 -0.84
N ALA A 33 5.52 5.41 0.47
CA ALA A 33 5.12 4.29 1.33
C ALA A 33 3.81 3.65 0.87
N ALA A 34 2.83 4.44 0.42
CA ALA A 34 1.56 3.93 -0.12
C ALA A 34 1.75 3.14 -1.42
N VAL A 35 2.59 3.62 -2.35
CA VAL A 35 2.88 2.91 -3.61
C VAL A 35 3.59 1.58 -3.33
N PHE A 36 4.65 1.58 -2.51
CA PHE A 36 5.34 0.35 -2.14
C PHE A 36 4.45 -0.59 -1.33
N GLY A 37 3.55 -0.05 -0.49
CA GLY A 37 2.51 -0.79 0.22
C GLY A 37 1.55 -1.50 -0.72
N ALA A 38 1.06 -0.80 -1.73
CA ALA A 38 0.20 -1.38 -2.75
C ALA A 38 0.92 -2.49 -3.53
N ILE A 39 2.16 -2.24 -3.99
CA ILE A 39 2.96 -3.26 -4.70
C ILE A 39 3.14 -4.51 -3.83
N HIS A 40 3.57 -4.33 -2.58
CA HIS A 40 3.77 -5.44 -1.64
C HIS A 40 2.47 -6.22 -1.44
N PHE A 41 1.36 -5.53 -1.20
CA PHE A 41 0.04 -6.13 -1.07
C PHE A 41 -0.32 -6.96 -2.30
N TYR A 42 -0.19 -6.42 -3.53
CA TYR A 42 -0.52 -7.17 -4.74
C TYR A 42 0.39 -8.38 -4.96
N THR A 43 1.68 -8.24 -4.69
CA THR A 43 2.61 -9.37 -4.78
C THR A 43 2.18 -10.50 -3.84
N GLN A 44 1.85 -10.20 -2.58
CA GLN A 44 1.40 -11.22 -1.64
C GLN A 44 0.00 -11.76 -2.00
N TRP A 45 -0.92 -10.88 -2.43
CA TRP A 45 -2.27 -11.26 -2.84
C TRP A 45 -2.26 -12.30 -3.95
N PHE A 46 -1.56 -12.01 -5.06
CA PHE A 46 -1.52 -12.95 -6.19
C PHE A 46 -0.64 -14.17 -5.91
N HIS A 47 0.34 -14.07 -5.02
CA HIS A 47 1.07 -15.24 -4.56
C HIS A 47 0.19 -16.21 -3.77
N VAL A 48 -0.76 -15.71 -2.96
CA VAL A 48 -1.63 -16.56 -2.12
C VAL A 48 -2.90 -17.00 -2.86
N LEU A 49 -3.52 -16.09 -3.62
CA LEU A 49 -4.85 -16.30 -4.22
C LEU A 49 -4.79 -16.60 -5.72
N GLY A 50 -3.63 -16.41 -6.37
CA GLY A 50 -3.47 -16.57 -7.80
C GLY A 50 -4.16 -15.47 -8.62
N ALA A 51 -3.87 -15.45 -9.92
CA ALA A 51 -4.37 -14.45 -10.87
C ALA A 51 -5.63 -14.92 -11.64
N SER A 52 -6.61 -15.48 -10.91
CA SER A 52 -7.92 -15.79 -11.51
C SER A 52 -8.67 -14.49 -11.87
N PRO A 53 -9.64 -14.52 -12.82
CA PRO A 53 -10.40 -13.33 -13.19
C PRO A 53 -11.07 -12.64 -11.98
N GLY A 54 -11.69 -13.42 -11.09
CA GLY A 54 -12.32 -12.90 -9.88
C GLY A 54 -11.31 -12.27 -8.91
N SER A 55 -10.16 -12.92 -8.71
CA SER A 55 -9.07 -12.37 -7.90
C SER A 55 -8.57 -11.04 -8.45
N LEU A 56 -8.38 -10.94 -9.76
CA LEU A 56 -7.92 -9.73 -10.44
C LEU A 56 -8.92 -8.57 -10.31
N LEU A 57 -10.23 -8.85 -10.45
CA LEU A 57 -11.29 -7.86 -10.27
C LEU A 57 -11.31 -7.30 -8.84
N ILE A 58 -11.28 -8.18 -7.83
CA ILE A 58 -11.30 -7.76 -6.42
C ILE A 58 -10.04 -6.94 -6.11
N ALA A 59 -8.87 -7.43 -6.52
CA ALA A 59 -7.60 -6.75 -6.35
C ALA A 59 -7.62 -5.36 -6.99
N GLY A 60 -8.18 -5.22 -8.20
CA GLY A 60 -8.35 -3.94 -8.89
C GLY A 60 -9.29 -2.97 -8.16
N LEU A 61 -10.41 -3.45 -7.64
CA LEU A 61 -11.34 -2.63 -6.85
C LEU A 61 -10.68 -2.10 -5.56
N ILE A 62 -9.89 -2.93 -4.88
CA ILE A 62 -9.08 -2.50 -3.73
C ILE A 62 -8.09 -1.39 -4.15
N ALA A 63 -7.48 -1.50 -5.34
CA ALA A 63 -6.53 -0.50 -5.87
C ALA A 63 -7.21 0.86 -6.02
N CYS A 64 -8.40 0.87 -6.63
CA CYS A 64 -9.21 2.07 -6.80
C CYS A 64 -9.55 2.71 -5.45
N GLY A 65 -9.91 1.90 -4.44
CA GLY A 65 -10.17 2.37 -3.08
C GLY A 65 -8.94 3.02 -2.43
N ILE A 66 -7.77 2.37 -2.53
CA ILE A 66 -6.49 2.91 -2.03
C ILE A 66 -6.15 4.23 -2.73
N LEU A 67 -6.23 4.27 -4.06
CA LEU A 67 -5.95 5.45 -4.86
C LEU A 67 -6.86 6.62 -4.48
N TYR A 68 -8.17 6.36 -4.36
CA TYR A 68 -9.14 7.38 -3.94
C TYR A 68 -8.82 7.91 -2.55
N GLY A 69 -8.53 7.04 -1.59
CA GLY A 69 -8.13 7.41 -0.23
C GLY A 69 -6.87 8.29 -0.22
N LEU A 70 -5.84 7.89 -0.97
CA LEU A 70 -4.59 8.63 -1.08
C LEU A 70 -4.79 9.99 -1.75
N GLN A 71 -5.60 10.07 -2.82
CA GLN A 71 -5.96 11.33 -3.46
C GLN A 71 -6.70 12.26 -2.51
N LYS A 72 -7.71 11.75 -1.78
CA LYS A 72 -8.45 12.53 -0.79
C LYS A 72 -7.54 13.04 0.32
N TYR A 73 -6.62 12.21 0.80
CA TYR A 73 -5.64 12.60 1.80
C TYR A 73 -4.67 13.67 1.28
N ASN A 74 -4.14 13.49 0.07
CA ASN A 74 -3.22 14.44 -0.57
C ASN A 74 -3.83 15.84 -0.78
N LYS A 75 -5.15 15.98 -0.89
CA LYS A 75 -5.82 17.29 -0.99
C LYS A 75 -5.55 18.19 0.22
N ARG A 76 -5.18 17.62 1.38
CA ARG A 76 -4.78 18.37 2.59
C ARG A 76 -3.46 19.13 2.43
N PHE A 77 -2.65 18.78 1.44
CA PHE A 77 -1.36 19.42 1.13
C PHE A 77 -1.45 20.37 -0.07
N LYS A 78 -2.66 20.67 -0.56
CA LYS A 78 -2.83 21.75 -1.54
C LYS A 78 -2.67 23.07 -0.80
N ALA A 79 -1.71 23.88 -1.27
CA ALA A 79 -1.58 25.29 -0.91
C ALA A 79 -2.82 26.07 -1.35
#